data_AF-X0UIU3-F1
#
_entry.id   AF-X0UIU3-F1
#
_cell.length_a   1.000
_cell.length_b   1.000
_cell.length_c   1.000
_cell.angle_alpha   90.00
_cell.angle_beta   90.00
_cell.angle_gamma   90.00
#
_symmetry.space_group_name_H-M   'P 1'
#
loop_
_entity.id
_entity.type
_entity.pdbx_description
1 polymer ?
#
loop_
_entity_poly.entity_id
_entity_poly.type
_entity_poly.pdbx_seq_one_letter_code
_entity_poly.pdbx_strand_id
1 'polypeptide(L)'
;MDTFIGILNYLVFFAITAGIYAVLCLGLNIQWGYTGLFNIGIAGFYAVGAYTSALLSGPPPGPLDWRTVGGFQLPWVVGLLGAIIASGIIAFFIGLLTLRLKEDYLAIATIGIAEVIRLILKNEGWLSNTVWGIKHIPSPLHQPIKAGVSSFLKGHPQLSP
;
A
#
# COMPACT_ATOMS: atom_id res chain seq x y z
N MET A 1 21.84 20.73 13.08
CA MET A 1 21.65 19.30 12.73
C MET A 1 20.25 19.05 12.16
N ASP A 2 19.27 19.87 12.51
CA ASP A 2 17.85 19.66 12.18
C ASP A 2 17.54 19.80 10.68
N THR A 3 18.20 20.72 9.98
CA THR A 3 18.02 20.89 8.52
C THR A 3 18.50 19.67 7.72
N PHE A 4 19.63 19.07 8.12
CA PHE A 4 20.18 17.88 7.47
C PHE A 4 19.26 16.67 7.67
N ILE A 5 18.75 16.47 8.88
CA ILE A 5 17.76 15.43 9.20
C ILE A 5 16.46 15.66 8.41
N GLY A 6 16.01 16.90 8.27
CA GLY A 6 14.85 17.28 7.47
C GLY A 6 15.00 16.90 6.00
N ILE A 7 16.14 17.26 5.38
CA ILE A 7 16.46 16.91 3.99
C ILE A 7 16.49 15.39 3.80
N LEU A 8 17.13 14.67 4.73
CA LEU A 8 17.21 13.20 4.65
C LEU A 8 15.82 12.55 4.71
N ASN A 9 14.96 12.98 5.64
CA ASN A 9 13.58 12.47 5.73
C ASN A 9 12.77 12.77 4.46
N TYR A 10 12.95 13.95 3.87
CA TYR A 10 12.32 14.30 2.60
C TYR A 10 12.77 13.37 1.47
N LEU A 11 14.08 13.11 1.34
CA LEU A 11 14.60 12.20 0.33
C LEU A 11 14.11 10.77 0.51
N VAL A 12 14.02 10.28 1.75
CA VAL A 12 13.47 8.95 2.06
C VAL A 12 11.99 8.88 1.64
N PHE A 13 11.18 9.88 2.00
CA PHE A 13 9.77 9.93 1.58
C PHE A 13 9.63 9.94 0.05
N PHE A 14 10.45 10.76 -0.63
CA PHE A 14 10.46 10.83 -2.09
C PHE A 14 10.86 9.49 -2.71
N ALA A 15 11.91 8.83 -2.19
CA ALA A 15 12.37 7.54 -2.67
C ALA A 15 11.32 6.44 -2.48
N ILE A 16 10.60 6.42 -1.35
CA ILE A 16 9.49 5.48 -1.12
C ILE A 16 8.38 5.70 -2.14
N THR A 17 7.96 6.96 -2.33
CA THR A 17 6.90 7.31 -3.29
C THR A 17 7.31 6.95 -4.72
N ALA A 18 8.53 7.31 -5.13
CA ALA A 18 9.09 6.95 -6.42
C ALA A 18 9.17 5.43 -6.61
N GLY A 19 9.57 4.68 -5.58
CA GLY A 19 9.61 3.22 -5.59
C GLY A 19 8.24 2.59 -5.79
N ILE A 20 7.20 3.10 -5.12
CA ILE A 20 5.81 2.65 -5.32
C ILE A 20 5.39 2.88 -6.77
N TYR A 21 5.59 4.08 -7.31
CA TYR A 21 5.25 4.38 -8.70
C TYR A 21 6.09 3.58 -9.70
N ALA A 22 7.36 3.31 -9.42
CA ALA A 22 8.20 2.47 -10.26
C ALA A 22 7.65 1.05 -10.38
N VAL A 23 7.19 0.45 -9.28
CA VAL A 23 6.55 -0.87 -9.29
C VAL A 23 5.22 -0.85 -10.06
N LEU A 24 4.41 0.21 -9.89
CA LEU A 24 3.16 0.36 -10.66
C LEU A 24 3.42 0.52 -12.16
N CYS A 25 4.40 1.34 -12.54
CA CYS A 25 4.82 1.51 -13.93
C CYS A 25 5.35 0.21 -14.52
N LEU A 26 6.12 -0.57 -13.76
CA LEU A 26 6.61 -1.88 -14.18
C LEU A 26 5.44 -2.86 -14.40
N GLY A 27 4.46 -2.90 -13.49
CA GLY A 27 3.25 -3.70 -13.66
C GLY A 27 2.45 -3.31 -14.90
N LEU A 28 2.32 -2.01 -15.16
CA LEU A 28 1.64 -1.50 -16.35
C LEU A 28 2.44 -1.81 -17.64
N ASN A 29 3.77 -1.74 -17.59
CA ASN A 29 4.63 -2.10 -18.72
C ASN A 29 4.51 -3.59 -19.06
N ILE A 30 4.36 -4.47 -18.06
CA ILE A 30 4.08 -5.89 -18.30
C ILE A 30 2.76 -6.08 -19.04
N GLN A 31 1.70 -5.38 -18.63
CA GLN A 31 0.37 -5.51 -19.23
C GLN A 31 0.33 -4.88 -20.63
N TRP A 32 0.60 -3.58 -20.73
CA TRP A 32 0.47 -2.89 -22.01
C TRP A 32 1.63 -3.19 -22.95
N GLY A 33 2.86 -3.21 -22.44
CA GLY A 33 4.06 -3.39 -23.26
C GLY A 33 4.20 -4.78 -23.87
N TYR A 34 3.88 -5.84 -23.13
CA TYR A 34 4.02 -7.21 -23.62
C TYR A 34 2.72 -7.82 -24.15
N THR A 35 1.57 -7.49 -23.56
CA THR A 35 0.29 -8.11 -23.95
C THR A 35 -0.58 -7.22 -24.83
N GLY A 36 -0.24 -5.93 -24.99
CA GLY A 36 -1.05 -4.95 -25.71
C GLY A 36 -2.31 -4.49 -24.95
N LEU A 37 -2.62 -5.11 -23.80
CA LEU A 37 -3.80 -4.81 -23.01
C LEU A 37 -3.61 -3.53 -22.18
N PHE A 38 -4.40 -2.51 -22.49
CA PHE A 38 -4.39 -1.26 -21.75
C PHE A 38 -5.27 -1.36 -20.50
N ASN A 39 -4.64 -1.25 -19.31
CA ASN A 39 -5.32 -1.29 -18.02
C ASN A 39 -5.10 0.02 -17.25
N ILE A 40 -6.17 0.80 -17.09
CA ILE A 40 -6.14 2.08 -16.35
C ILE A 40 -6.49 1.85 -14.87
N GLY A 41 -7.15 0.74 -14.56
CA GLY A 41 -7.63 0.40 -13.22
C GLY A 41 -6.58 -0.08 -12.23
N ILE A 42 -5.29 -0.02 -12.56
CA ILE A 42 -4.20 -0.49 -11.69
C ILE A 42 -4.21 0.16 -10.29
N ALA A 43 -4.66 1.42 -10.21
CA ALA A 43 -4.80 2.15 -8.96
C ALA A 43 -5.82 1.50 -7.98
N GLY A 44 -6.85 0.84 -8.50
CA GLY A 44 -7.83 0.12 -7.68
C GLY A 44 -7.22 -1.09 -6.99
N PHE A 45 -6.43 -1.89 -7.71
CA PHE A 45 -5.72 -3.05 -7.15
C PHE A 45 -4.64 -2.65 -6.14
N TYR A 46 -3.95 -1.54 -6.43
CA TYR A 46 -3.04 -0.91 -5.49
C TYR A 46 -3.75 -0.49 -4.20
N ALA A 47 -4.93 0.14 -4.31
CA ALA A 47 -5.73 0.54 -3.15
C ALA A 47 -6.17 -0.66 -2.31
N VAL A 48 -6.66 -1.74 -2.94
CA VAL A 48 -7.00 -2.99 -2.23
C VAL A 48 -5.82 -3.47 -1.39
N GLY A 49 -4.64 -3.61 -1.98
CA GLY A 49 -3.46 -4.13 -1.28
C GLY A 49 -3.02 -3.20 -0.14
N ALA A 50 -3.03 -1.88 -0.38
CA ALA A 50 -2.68 -0.89 0.63
C ALA A 50 -3.63 -0.93 1.83
N TYR A 51 -4.94 -0.97 1.59
CA TYR A 51 -5.94 -1.04 2.66
C TYR A 51 -5.91 -2.39 3.38
N THR A 52 -5.70 -3.51 2.68
CA THR A 52 -5.55 -4.82 3.34
C THR A 52 -4.33 -4.85 4.26
N SER A 53 -3.18 -4.37 3.78
CA SER A 53 -1.97 -4.30 4.62
C SER A 53 -2.17 -3.39 5.83
N ALA A 54 -2.82 -2.24 5.63
CA ALA A 54 -3.16 -1.30 6.69
C ALA A 54 -4.16 -1.87 7.71
N LEU A 55 -5.13 -2.70 7.28
CA LEU A 55 -6.08 -3.33 8.18
C LEU A 55 -5.45 -4.43 9.06
N LEU A 56 -4.50 -5.18 8.50
CA LEU A 56 -3.81 -6.27 9.20
C LEU A 56 -2.70 -5.76 10.13
N SER A 57 -1.87 -4.84 9.66
CA SER A 57 -0.70 -4.35 10.41
C SER A 57 -0.96 -3.03 11.16
N GLY A 58 -2.07 -2.36 10.85
CA GLY A 58 -2.40 -1.07 11.44
C GLY A 58 -2.85 -1.17 12.90
N PRO A 59 -2.93 -0.01 13.58
CA PRO A 59 -3.36 0.05 14.96
C PRO A 59 -4.86 -0.28 15.11
N PRO A 60 -5.32 -0.65 16.32
CA PRO A 60 -6.72 -0.78 16.69
C PRO A 60 -7.49 0.50 16.37
N PRO A 61 -8.77 0.41 15.96
CA PRO A 61 -9.61 1.59 15.77
C PRO A 61 -9.62 2.47 17.02
N GLY A 62 -9.31 3.75 16.83
CA GLY A 62 -9.32 4.75 17.90
C GLY A 62 -10.71 5.33 18.17
N PRO A 63 -10.85 6.22 19.17
CA PRO A 63 -12.13 6.84 19.53
C PRO A 63 -12.77 7.71 18.42
N LEU A 64 -11.96 8.11 17.44
CA LEU A 64 -12.36 8.95 16.30
C LEU A 64 -12.36 8.18 14.97
N ASP A 65 -12.14 6.86 15.01
CA ASP A 65 -12.24 6.00 13.83
C ASP A 65 -13.66 5.43 13.72
N TRP A 66 -14.27 5.56 12.55
CA TRP A 66 -15.55 4.91 12.21
C TRP A 66 -15.39 3.43 11.84
N ARG A 67 -14.15 2.94 11.87
CA ARG A 67 -13.75 1.62 11.42
C ARG A 67 -14.02 0.58 12.51
N THR A 68 -14.76 -0.45 12.16
CA THR A 68 -15.05 -1.59 13.05
C THR A 68 -14.11 -2.76 12.79
N VAL A 69 -13.50 -2.82 11.60
CA VAL A 69 -12.71 -3.96 11.13
C VAL A 69 -11.22 -3.62 11.05
N GLY A 70 -10.38 -4.57 11.47
CA GLY A 70 -8.92 -4.47 11.45
C GLY A 70 -8.33 -3.99 12.78
N GLY A 71 -7.03 -3.71 12.78
CA GLY A 71 -6.30 -3.38 14.00
C GLY A 71 -5.69 -4.59 14.70
N PHE A 72 -5.40 -5.64 13.94
CA PHE A 72 -4.82 -6.88 14.45
C PHE A 72 -3.36 -6.72 14.90
N GLN A 73 -2.73 -5.57 14.63
CA GLN A 73 -1.33 -5.27 14.98
C GLN A 73 -0.37 -6.39 14.57
N LEU A 74 -0.68 -7.07 13.46
CA LEU A 74 0.13 -8.18 12.99
C LEU A 74 1.47 -7.66 12.46
N PRO A 75 2.52 -8.51 12.45
CA PRO A 75 3.78 -8.16 11.83
C PRO A 75 3.58 -7.72 10.38
N TRP A 76 4.35 -6.73 9.94
CA TRP A 76 4.22 -6.15 8.60
C TRP A 76 4.33 -7.19 7.46
N VAL A 77 5.06 -8.28 7.68
CA VAL A 77 5.18 -9.41 6.73
C VAL A 77 3.82 -10.08 6.51
N VAL A 78 3.04 -10.26 7.58
CA VAL A 78 1.68 -10.83 7.49
C VAL A 78 0.75 -9.86 6.76
N GLY A 79 0.89 -8.55 7.02
CA GLY A 79 0.17 -7.53 6.25
C GLY A 79 0.50 -7.55 4.75
N LEU A 80 1.79 -7.70 4.40
CA LEU A 80 2.24 -7.81 3.02
C LEU A 80 1.69 -9.08 2.35
N LEU A 81 1.79 -10.23 3.00
CA LEU A 81 1.26 -11.49 2.48
C LEU A 81 -0.26 -11.42 2.32
N GLY A 82 -0.96 -10.85 3.30
CA GLY A 82 -2.40 -10.63 3.24
C GLY A 82 -2.79 -9.71 2.07
N ALA A 83 -2.03 -8.65 1.82
CA ALA A 83 -2.24 -7.76 0.69
C ALA A 83 -2.04 -8.48 -0.66
N ILE A 84 -0.99 -9.29 -0.79
CA ILE A 84 -0.75 -10.10 -2.01
C ILE A 84 -1.92 -11.05 -2.25
N ILE A 85 -2.37 -11.77 -1.22
CA ILE A 85 -3.47 -12.73 -1.33
C ILE A 85 -4.78 -12.01 -1.68
N ALA A 86 -5.13 -10.95 -0.96
CA ALA A 86 -6.38 -10.22 -1.19
C ALA A 86 -6.42 -9.56 -2.58
N SER A 87 -5.37 -8.82 -2.96
CA SER A 87 -5.28 -8.24 -4.30
C SER A 87 -5.27 -9.31 -5.39
N GLY A 88 -4.60 -10.44 -5.16
CA GLY A 88 -4.58 -11.57 -6.08
C GLY A 88 -5.96 -12.20 -6.28
N ILE A 89 -6.72 -12.41 -5.20
CA ILE A 89 -8.09 -12.93 -5.27
C ILE A 89 -9.00 -11.96 -6.04
N ILE A 90 -8.96 -10.67 -5.71
CA ILE A 90 -9.78 -9.66 -6.40
C ILE A 90 -9.38 -9.56 -7.89
N ALA A 91 -8.08 -9.55 -8.19
CA ALA A 91 -7.57 -9.55 -9.56
C ALA A 91 -7.97 -10.80 -10.33
N PHE A 92 -8.02 -11.97 -9.68
CA PHE A 92 -8.45 -13.21 -10.31
C PHE A 92 -9.93 -13.14 -10.72
N PHE A 93 -10.83 -12.73 -9.82
CA PHE A 93 -12.26 -12.61 -10.14
C PHE A 93 -12.53 -11.54 -11.21
N ILE A 94 -11.85 -10.40 -11.12
CA ILE A 94 -12.00 -9.33 -12.09
C ILE A 94 -11.45 -9.75 -13.45
N GLY A 95 -10.26 -10.37 -13.47
CA GLY A 95 -9.68 -10.94 -14.68
C GLY A 95 -10.62 -11.94 -15.34
N LEU A 96 -11.19 -12.87 -14.55
CA LEU A 96 -12.17 -13.84 -15.05
C LEU A 96 -13.38 -13.17 -15.69
N LEU A 97 -13.89 -12.08 -15.11
CA LEU A 97 -15.00 -11.31 -15.65
C LEU A 97 -14.62 -10.58 -16.95
N THR A 98 -13.37 -10.14 -17.08
CA THR A 98 -12.91 -9.33 -18.22
C THR A 98 -12.30 -10.12 -19.38
N LEU A 99 -12.04 -11.43 -19.23
CA LEU A 99 -11.46 -12.30 -20.28
C LEU A 99 -12.20 -12.28 -21.63
N ARG A 100 -13.48 -11.89 -21.65
CA ARG A 100 -14.31 -11.85 -22.88
C ARG A 100 -14.34 -10.48 -23.57
N LEU A 101 -13.69 -9.45 -23.02
CA LEU A 101 -13.73 -8.10 -23.57
C LEU A 101 -12.60 -7.90 -24.60
N LYS A 102 -12.88 -7.10 -25.64
CA LYS A 102 -11.83 -6.57 -26.52
C LYS A 102 -11.00 -5.51 -25.77
N GLU A 103 -9.80 -5.26 -26.27
CA GLU A 103 -8.77 -4.39 -25.67
C GLU A 103 -9.31 -3.01 -25.27
N ASP A 104 -10.06 -2.34 -26.16
CA ASP A 104 -10.66 -1.03 -25.88
C ASP A 104 -11.71 -1.07 -24.77
N TYR A 105 -12.52 -2.13 -24.74
CA TYR A 105 -13.55 -2.32 -23.71
C TYR A 105 -12.92 -2.69 -22.37
N LEU A 106 -11.81 -3.44 -22.37
CA LEU A 106 -11.07 -3.76 -21.16
C LEU A 106 -10.58 -2.48 -20.48
N ALA A 107 -10.03 -1.52 -21.23
CA ALA A 107 -9.59 -0.25 -20.69
C ALA A 107 -10.73 0.48 -19.96
N ILE A 108 -11.88 0.63 -20.61
CA ILE A 108 -13.07 1.29 -20.04
C ILE A 108 -13.56 0.55 -18.78
N ALA A 109 -13.65 -0.78 -18.84
CA ALA A 109 -14.10 -1.59 -17.72
C ALA A 109 -13.17 -1.44 -16.50
N THR A 110 -11.85 -1.41 -16.71
CA THR A 110 -10.88 -1.27 -15.62
C THR A 110 -10.96 0.08 -14.91
N ILE A 111 -11.27 1.18 -15.63
CA ILE A 111 -11.55 2.48 -15.00
C ILE A 111 -12.77 2.37 -14.09
N GLY A 112 -13.87 1.81 -14.60
CA GLY A 112 -15.11 1.66 -13.84
C GLY A 112 -14.90 0.83 -12.57
N ILE A 113 -14.16 -0.28 -12.69
CA ILE A 113 -13.77 -1.12 -11.55
C ILE A 113 -12.96 -0.34 -10.51
N ALA A 114 -11.93 0.38 -10.93
CA ALA A 114 -11.11 1.15 -10.00
C ALA A 114 -11.91 2.25 -9.30
N GLU A 115 -12.85 2.87 -10.00
CA GLU A 115 -13.73 3.87 -9.42
C GLU A 115 -14.74 3.26 -8.43
N VAL A 116 -15.29 2.08 -8.73
CA VAL A 116 -16.14 1.34 -7.78
C VAL A 116 -15.36 1.00 -6.51
N ILE A 117 -14.13 0.50 -6.63
CA ILE A 117 -13.25 0.24 -5.47
C ILE A 117 -13.02 1.53 -4.68
N ARG A 118 -12.72 2.64 -5.36
CA ARG A 118 -12.51 3.95 -4.72
C ARG A 118 -13.77 4.41 -3.98
N LEU A 119 -14.95 4.25 -4.56
CA LEU A 119 -16.22 4.63 -3.95
C LEU A 119 -16.53 3.78 -2.72
N ILE A 120 -16.33 2.46 -2.79
CA ILE A 120 -16.47 1.56 -1.63
C ILE A 120 -15.53 2.02 -0.52
N LEU A 121 -14.25 2.23 -0.82
CA LEU A 121 -13.28 2.69 0.18
C LEU A 121 -13.59 4.10 0.72
N LYS A 122 -14.29 4.95 -0.02
CA LYS A 122 -14.67 6.27 0.48
C LYS A 122 -16.01 6.28 1.22
N ASN A 123 -16.86 5.28 1.02
CA ASN A 123 -18.20 5.24 1.61
C ASN A 123 -18.28 4.31 2.83
N GLU A 124 -17.55 3.19 2.79
CA GLU A 124 -17.62 2.15 3.82
C GLU A 124 -16.77 2.50 5.05
N GLY A 125 -17.33 3.33 5.93
CA GLY A 125 -16.65 3.79 7.15
C GLY A 125 -16.20 2.66 8.07
N TRP A 126 -16.98 1.57 8.16
CA TRP A 126 -16.66 0.40 8.97
C TRP A 126 -15.36 -0.31 8.52
N LEU A 127 -14.94 -0.12 7.27
CA LEU A 127 -13.76 -0.76 6.70
C LEU A 127 -12.58 0.20 6.60
N SER A 128 -12.78 1.39 6.03
CA SER A 128 -11.69 2.26 5.56
C SER A 128 -11.57 3.57 6.32
N ASN A 129 -12.46 3.82 7.30
CA ASN A 129 -12.62 5.12 7.94
C ASN A 129 -13.01 6.25 6.95
N THR A 130 -13.71 5.89 5.87
CA THR A 130 -14.32 6.83 4.91
C THR A 130 -13.23 7.72 4.27
N VAL A 131 -13.41 9.05 4.27
CA VAL A 131 -12.51 10.02 3.64
C VAL A 131 -11.19 10.19 4.41
N TRP A 132 -11.15 9.83 5.69
CA TRP A 132 -9.99 10.05 6.55
C TRP A 132 -8.88 9.02 6.37
N GLY A 133 -9.25 7.83 5.87
CA GLY A 133 -8.33 6.71 5.71
C GLY A 133 -7.80 6.15 7.04
N ILE A 134 -6.91 5.17 6.94
CA ILE A 134 -6.26 4.54 8.09
C ILE A 134 -4.97 5.29 8.42
N LYS A 135 -4.88 5.81 9.64
CA LYS A 135 -3.73 6.62 10.11
C LYS A 135 -2.88 5.83 11.10
N HIS A 136 -1.69 6.36 11.39
CA HIS A 136 -0.76 5.83 12.39
C HIS A 136 -0.30 4.38 12.15
N ILE A 137 -0.10 4.00 10.88
CA ILE A 137 0.47 2.71 10.53
C ILE A 137 1.93 2.66 11.02
N PRO A 138 2.31 1.69 11.87
CA PRO A 138 3.68 1.59 12.37
C PRO A 138 4.68 1.37 11.25
N SER A 139 5.84 2.02 11.32
CA SER A 139 6.92 1.79 10.34
C SER A 139 7.48 0.37 10.52
N PRO A 140 7.49 -0.45 9.45
CA PRO A 140 7.86 -1.87 9.53
C PRO A 140 9.31 -2.11 9.96
N LEU A 141 10.22 -1.20 9.60
CA LEU A 141 11.66 -1.35 9.80
C LEU A 141 12.19 -0.56 11.01
N HIS A 142 11.33 0.16 11.74
CA HIS A 142 11.79 1.03 12.83
C HIS A 142 12.49 0.24 13.95
N GLN A 143 11.93 -0.90 14.37
CA GLN A 143 12.51 -1.73 15.42
C GLN A 143 13.86 -2.37 15.03
N PRO A 144 14.00 -3.07 13.88
CA PRO A 144 15.27 -3.67 13.51
C PRO A 144 16.36 -2.63 13.21
N ILE A 145 16.01 -1.50 12.59
CA ILE A 145 16.98 -0.41 12.35
C ILE A 145 17.47 0.16 13.67
N LYS A 146 16.58 0.42 14.64
CA LYS A 146 16.97 0.92 15.96
C LYS A 146 17.86 -0.08 16.71
N ALA A 147 17.57 -1.37 16.61
CA ALA A 147 18.40 -2.42 17.21
C ALA A 147 19.80 -2.47 16.58
N GLY A 148 19.89 -2.37 15.25
CA GLY A 148 21.17 -2.33 14.52
C GLY A 148 22.00 -1.10 14.88
N VAL A 149 21.39 0.08 14.86
CA VAL A 149 22.06 1.35 15.22
C VAL A 149 22.53 1.32 16.68
N SER A 150 21.70 0.89 17.61
CA SER A 150 22.08 0.83 19.04
C SER A 150 23.19 -0.20 19.31
N SER A 151 23.23 -1.30 18.57
CA SER A 151 24.32 -2.29 18.66
C SER A 151 25.63 -1.72 18.10
N PHE A 152 25.56 -0.98 16.98
CA PHE A 152 26.72 -0.30 16.40
C PHE A 152 27.29 0.78 17.34
N LEU A 153 26.42 1.60 17.94
CA LEU A 153 26.84 2.66 18.88
C LEU A 153 27.48 2.08 20.15
N LYS A 154 26.98 0.96 20.67
CA LYS A 154 27.62 0.25 21.79
C LYS A 154 29.02 -0.28 21.44
N GLY A 155 29.27 -0.67 20.19
CA GLY A 155 30.58 -1.12 19.71
C GLY A 155 31.57 0.01 19.43
N HIS A 156 31.08 1.24 19.26
CA HIS A 156 31.89 2.42 18.99
C HIS A 156 31.56 3.55 19.98
N PRO A 157 31.99 3.44 21.25
CA PRO A 157 31.62 4.39 22.30
C PRO A 157 32.03 5.84 21.99
N GLN A 158 33.13 6.05 21.25
CA GLN A 158 33.56 7.37 20.75
C GLN A 158 32.59 8.08 19.77
N LEU A 159 31.55 7.42 19.28
CA LEU A 159 30.52 7.99 18.39
C LEU A 159 29.18 8.20 19.10
N SER A 160 29.10 7.92 20.39
CA SER A 160 27.90 8.16 21.21
C SER A 160 27.82 9.66 21.54
N PRO A 161 26.74 10.37 21.16
CA PRO A 161 26.57 11.77 21.52
C PRO A 161 26.31 11.98 23.01
#